data_AF-A0A0D1YML3-F1
#
_entry.id   AF-A0A0D1YML3-F1
#
_cell.length_a   1.000
_cell.length_b   1.000
_cell.length_c   1.000
_cell.angle_alpha   90.00
_cell.angle_beta   90.00
_cell.angle_gamma   90.00
#
_symmetry.space_group_name_H-M   'P 1'
#
loop_
_entity.id
_entity.type
_entity.pdbx_description
1 polymer ?
#
loop_
_entity_poly.entity_id
_entity_poly.type
_entity_poly.pdbx_seq_one_letter_code
_entity_poly.pdbx_strand_id
1 'polypeptide(L)'
;MSPNGSFNLPLRFMLPTSVTLDPVFALLYENKGPALTHLIVNKAPLPLKNVINNGPFMEYILNKESGPKVEYKNLRPALTAMRGFLIMSPTGKQLLDFYRQLLQLQARWAIAYAEQINFEIWKTITQALYIDRCDTQLETHICQYVPDAQTKIVTCTVGNRHQFDMMILGELGRLRNKTRDASDALHTFKSSPVLWTQHGKLVASIEHCEKKLAEIRQRSAVRKREQQARVNAACVRNGANLHRQMGMGGMTPNLPHVEEEVVDWVNDAKNEYFNFQDADNYFSFSDDS
;
A
#
# COMPACT_ATOMS: atom_id res chain seq x y z
N MET A 1 51.24 42.37 -12.29
CA MET A 1 50.12 43.07 -12.95
C MET A 1 49.32 42.03 -13.72
N SER A 2 48.01 42.00 -13.48
CA SER A 2 47.07 40.89 -13.70
C SER A 2 46.91 40.44 -15.16
N PRO A 3 46.67 39.14 -15.41
CA PRO A 3 45.90 38.72 -16.57
C PRO A 3 44.41 38.74 -16.19
N ASN A 4 43.70 39.79 -16.60
CA ASN A 4 42.24 39.80 -16.69
C ASN A 4 41.84 38.95 -17.91
N GLY A 5 41.81 37.62 -17.74
CA GLY A 5 41.20 36.69 -18.66
C GLY A 5 39.88 36.20 -18.08
N SER A 6 38.79 36.93 -18.31
CA SER A 6 37.45 36.46 -18.00
C SER A 6 37.17 35.20 -18.85
N PHE A 7 37.18 34.03 -18.22
CA PHE A 7 36.62 32.81 -18.77
C PHE A 7 35.10 32.97 -18.88
N ASN A 8 34.65 33.63 -19.95
CA ASN A 8 33.25 33.57 -20.35
C ASN A 8 33.04 32.23 -21.06
N LEU A 9 32.61 31.22 -20.31
CA LEU A 9 32.00 30.03 -20.89
C LEU A 9 30.87 30.50 -21.82
N PRO A 10 30.81 30.03 -23.08
CA PRO A 10 29.64 30.29 -23.90
C PRO A 10 28.46 29.63 -23.18
N LEU A 11 27.58 30.45 -22.61
CA LEU A 11 26.24 30.03 -22.23
C LEU A 11 25.62 29.49 -23.52
N ARG A 12 25.65 28.17 -23.71
CA ARG A 12 24.83 27.52 -24.72
C ARG A 12 23.42 28.00 -24.43
N PHE A 13 22.84 28.75 -25.35
CA PHE A 13 21.39 28.92 -25.41
C PHE A 13 20.82 27.51 -25.42
N MET A 14 20.35 27.02 -24.26
CA MET A 14 19.54 25.83 -24.24
C MET A 14 18.31 26.18 -25.06
N LEU A 15 18.10 25.50 -26.20
CA LEU A 15 16.81 25.54 -26.86
C LEU A 15 15.75 25.27 -25.79
N PRO A 16 14.59 25.95 -25.81
CA PRO A 16 13.50 25.59 -24.93
C PRO A 16 13.20 24.11 -25.16
N THR A 17 13.58 23.25 -24.21
CA THR A 17 13.16 21.85 -24.21
C THR A 17 11.64 21.86 -24.12
N SER A 18 10.97 21.34 -25.16
CA SER A 18 9.51 21.25 -25.19
C SER A 18 8.99 20.68 -23.88
N VAL A 19 7.85 21.18 -23.40
CA VAL A 19 7.20 20.70 -22.18
C VAL A 19 6.84 19.21 -22.30
N THR A 20 6.73 18.70 -23.52
CA THR A 20 6.55 17.26 -23.80
C THR A 20 7.69 16.39 -23.27
N LEU A 21 8.89 16.95 -23.08
CA LEU A 21 10.04 16.25 -22.52
C LEU A 21 10.04 16.21 -20.99
N ASP A 22 9.14 16.93 -20.32
CA ASP A 22 9.02 16.91 -18.86
C ASP A 22 8.43 15.55 -18.42
N PRO A 23 9.10 14.79 -17.53
CA PRO A 23 8.57 13.52 -17.04
C PRO A 23 7.20 13.67 -16.35
N VAL A 24 6.90 14.83 -15.77
CA VAL A 24 5.59 15.12 -15.19
C VAL A 24 4.53 15.25 -16.27
N PHE A 25 4.85 15.88 -17.40
CA PHE A 25 3.96 15.93 -18.55
C PHE A 25 3.69 14.52 -19.10
N ALA A 26 4.75 13.73 -19.30
CA ALA A 26 4.66 12.34 -19.73
C ALA A 26 3.72 11.52 -18.84
N LEU A 27 3.89 11.65 -17.52
CA LEU A 27 3.13 10.87 -16.55
C LEU A 27 1.69 11.36 -16.36
N LEU A 28 1.39 12.65 -16.55
CA LEU A 28 0.06 13.21 -16.26
C LEU A 28 -0.80 13.49 -17.50
N TYR A 29 -0.20 13.82 -18.63
CA TYR A 29 -0.87 14.40 -19.80
C TYR A 29 -0.60 13.67 -21.11
N GLU A 30 0.61 13.12 -21.31
CA GLU A 30 0.97 12.45 -22.56
C GLU A 30 0.05 11.27 -22.85
N ASN A 31 -0.45 11.19 -24.09
CA ASN A 31 -1.41 10.19 -24.56
C ASN A 31 -2.72 10.08 -23.74
N LYS A 32 -3.02 11.06 -22.87
CA LYS A 32 -4.21 11.06 -22.00
C LYS A 32 -5.22 12.09 -22.47
N GLY A 33 -6.02 11.73 -23.47
CA GLY A 33 -7.08 12.58 -24.05
C GLY A 33 -7.95 13.30 -23.00
N PRO A 34 -8.49 12.64 -21.97
CA PRO A 34 -9.28 13.32 -20.94
C PRO A 34 -8.51 14.38 -20.13
N ALA A 35 -7.23 14.14 -19.85
CA ALA A 35 -6.38 15.09 -19.13
C ALA A 35 -6.03 16.31 -20.00
N LEU A 36 -5.74 16.09 -21.28
CA LEU A 36 -5.51 17.14 -22.26
C LEU A 36 -6.78 17.95 -22.53
N THR A 37 -7.94 17.30 -22.63
CA THR A 37 -9.24 17.99 -22.77
C THR A 37 -9.54 18.85 -21.55
N HIS A 38 -9.29 18.34 -20.33
CA HIS A 38 -9.43 19.12 -19.09
C HIS A 38 -8.56 20.38 -19.13
N LEU A 39 -7.29 20.25 -19.53
CA LEU A 39 -6.35 21.35 -19.64
C LEU A 39 -6.86 22.45 -20.60
N ILE A 40 -7.37 22.08 -21.78
CA ILE A 40 -7.81 23.03 -22.80
C ILE A 40 -9.18 23.65 -22.50
N VAL A 41 -10.12 22.86 -21.97
CA VAL A 41 -11.49 23.32 -21.70
C VAL A 41 -11.56 24.10 -20.39
N ASN A 42 -11.01 23.56 -19.31
CA ASN A 42 -11.14 24.15 -17.98
C ASN A 42 -10.02 25.14 -17.65
N LYS A 43 -8.90 25.10 -18.40
CA LYS A 43 -7.73 25.98 -18.20
C LYS A 43 -7.21 25.97 -16.76
N ALA A 44 -7.32 24.81 -16.11
CA ALA A 44 -7.01 24.60 -14.72
C ALA A 44 -6.10 23.38 -14.55
N PRO A 45 -5.30 23.32 -13.47
CA PRO A 45 -4.51 22.13 -13.13
C PRO A 45 -5.43 20.91 -12.95
N LEU A 46 -4.88 19.71 -13.16
CA LEU A 46 -5.69 18.49 -13.01
C LEU A 46 -6.22 18.37 -11.57
N PRO A 47 -7.45 17.85 -11.37
CA PRO A 47 -7.98 17.63 -10.03
C PRO A 47 -7.07 16.71 -9.23
N LEU A 48 -6.78 17.09 -7.98
CA LEU A 48 -5.83 16.37 -7.11
C LEU A 48 -6.17 14.87 -6.96
N LYS A 49 -7.47 14.53 -6.92
CA LYS A 49 -7.92 13.14 -6.88
C LYS A 49 -7.42 12.32 -8.08
N ASN A 50 -7.43 12.91 -9.27
CA ASN A 50 -6.98 12.25 -10.50
C ASN A 50 -5.46 12.09 -10.52
N VAL A 51 -4.75 13.07 -9.96
CA VAL A 51 -3.29 13.08 -9.84
C VAL A 51 -2.82 12.01 -8.84
N ILE A 52 -3.42 11.93 -7.65
CA ILE A 52 -3.05 10.95 -6.61
C ILE A 52 -3.40 9.52 -7.04
N ASN A 53 -4.47 9.31 -7.80
CA ASN A 53 -4.85 7.99 -8.28
C ASN A 53 -3.97 7.47 -9.42
N ASN A 54 -3.09 8.31 -9.98
CA ASN A 54 -2.15 7.90 -11.01
C ASN A 54 -0.93 7.21 -10.37
N GLY A 55 -0.96 5.87 -10.36
CA GLY A 55 0.08 5.03 -9.76
C GLY A 55 1.50 5.38 -10.22
N PRO A 56 1.80 5.39 -11.54
CA PRO A 56 3.12 5.75 -12.06
C PRO A 56 3.60 7.14 -11.63
N PHE A 57 2.69 8.12 -11.59
CA PHE A 57 3.03 9.47 -11.12
C PHE A 57 3.36 9.50 -9.62
N MET A 58 2.58 8.80 -8.80
CA MET A 58 2.86 8.69 -7.37
C MET A 58 4.16 7.94 -7.09
N GLU A 59 4.47 6.88 -7.83
CA GLU A 59 5.77 6.19 -7.71
C GLU A 59 6.93 7.12 -8.08
N TYR A 60 6.80 7.91 -9.14
CA TYR A 60 7.78 8.92 -9.52
C TYR A 60 8.02 9.94 -8.39
N ILE A 61 6.95 10.44 -7.76
CA ILE A 61 7.02 11.36 -6.62
C ILE A 61 7.69 10.71 -5.42
N LEU A 62 7.27 9.49 -5.04
CA LEU A 62 7.80 8.81 -3.86
C LEU A 62 9.31 8.53 -3.99
N ASN A 63 9.83 8.39 -5.21
CA ASN A 63 11.27 8.28 -5.45
C ASN A 63 12.06 9.57 -5.21
N LYS A 64 11.39 10.73 -5.15
CA LYS A 64 11.96 12.05 -4.88
C LYS A 64 11.84 12.46 -3.40
N GLU A 65 11.47 11.52 -2.54
CA GLU A 65 11.28 11.76 -1.11
C GLU A 65 12.55 12.28 -0.42
N SER A 66 12.38 13.34 0.38
CA SER A 66 13.46 13.96 1.14
C SER A 66 13.89 13.09 2.34
N GLY A 67 15.20 13.08 2.61
CA GLY A 67 15.81 12.43 3.77
C GLY A 67 16.10 10.93 3.59
N PRO A 68 16.33 10.21 4.71
CA PRO A 68 16.63 8.78 4.68
C PRO A 68 15.54 7.98 3.96
N LYS A 69 15.95 7.05 3.09
CA LYS A 69 15.02 6.16 2.39
C LYS A 69 14.48 5.11 3.36
N VAL A 70 13.17 4.96 3.38
CA VAL A 70 12.46 3.93 4.14
C VAL A 70 11.74 3.03 3.15
N GLU A 71 11.82 1.72 3.36
CA GLU A 71 11.15 0.76 2.47
C GLU A 71 9.68 0.58 2.85
N TYR A 72 8.81 1.44 2.29
CA TYR A 72 7.39 1.45 2.63
C TYR A 72 6.59 0.27 2.05
N LYS A 73 7.06 -0.32 0.95
CA LYS A 73 6.36 -1.42 0.24
C LYS A 73 6.18 -2.64 1.15
N ASN A 74 7.22 -3.00 1.89
CA ASN A 74 7.21 -4.16 2.80
C ASN A 74 6.68 -3.82 4.20
N LEU A 75 6.78 -2.56 4.59
CA LEU A 75 6.38 -2.10 5.92
C LEU A 75 4.88 -2.29 6.19
N ARG A 76 4.01 -1.90 5.25
CA ARG A 76 2.54 -1.99 5.44
C ARG A 76 2.05 -3.44 5.61
N PRO A 77 2.43 -4.40 4.73
CA PRO A 77 2.08 -5.80 4.92
C PRO A 77 2.63 -6.38 6.22
N ALA A 78 3.88 -6.07 6.56
CA ALA A 78 4.53 -6.58 7.79
C ALA A 78 3.79 -6.11 9.05
N LEU A 79 3.50 -4.80 9.15
CA LEU A 79 2.74 -4.25 10.28
C LEU A 79 1.32 -4.82 10.38
N THR A 80 0.69 -5.10 9.23
CA THR A 80 -0.66 -5.69 9.19
C THR A 80 -0.65 -7.13 9.68
N ALA A 81 0.32 -7.94 9.25
CA ALA A 81 0.47 -9.33 9.68
C ALA A 81 0.79 -9.42 11.19
N MET A 82 1.62 -8.52 11.71
CA MET A 82 2.00 -8.51 13.13
C MET A 82 0.97 -7.83 14.03
N ARG A 83 -0.05 -7.16 13.48
CA ARG A 83 -1.00 -6.33 14.23
C ARG A 83 -1.65 -7.08 15.40
N GLY A 84 -2.06 -8.33 15.19
CA GLY A 84 -2.69 -9.15 16.23
C GLY A 84 -1.78 -9.39 17.44
N PHE A 85 -0.48 -9.60 17.21
CA PHE A 85 0.50 -9.81 18.27
C PHE A 85 0.92 -8.50 18.94
N LEU A 86 1.07 -7.42 18.16
CA LEU A 86 1.54 -6.13 18.64
C LEU A 86 0.49 -5.38 19.47
N ILE A 87 -0.81 -5.54 19.18
CA ILE A 87 -1.88 -4.87 19.96
C ILE A 87 -1.96 -5.39 21.40
N MET A 88 -1.60 -6.65 21.64
CA MET A 88 -1.68 -7.28 22.96
C MET A 88 -0.57 -6.82 23.92
N SER A 89 0.40 -6.04 23.43
CA SER A 89 1.53 -5.54 24.22
C SER A 89 1.55 -4.00 24.27
N PRO A 90 1.73 -3.37 25.44
CA PRO A 90 1.88 -1.91 25.55
C PRO A 90 2.99 -1.35 24.66
N THR A 91 4.12 -2.06 24.57
CA THR A 91 5.25 -1.71 23.69
C THR A 91 4.92 -1.90 22.21
N GLY A 92 4.09 -2.89 21.86
CA GLY A 92 3.65 -3.10 20.48
C GLY A 92 2.65 -2.05 20.00
N LYS A 93 1.79 -1.53 20.88
CA LYS A 93 0.90 -0.40 20.58
C LYS A 93 1.70 0.87 20.24
N GLN A 94 2.71 1.20 21.05
CA GLN A 94 3.62 2.32 20.78
C GLN A 94 4.34 2.18 19.43
N LEU A 95 4.76 0.97 19.08
CA LEU A 95 5.41 0.68 17.80
C LEU A 95 4.45 0.91 16.61
N LEU A 96 3.21 0.41 16.72
CA LEU A 96 2.19 0.62 15.70
C LEU A 96 1.83 2.09 15.52
N ASP A 97 1.70 2.84 16.62
CA ASP A 97 1.40 4.26 16.58
C ASP A 97 2.56 5.07 15.96
N PHE A 98 3.81 4.71 16.27
CA PHE A 98 5.00 5.30 15.64
C PHE A 98 4.98 5.14 14.12
N TYR A 99 4.78 3.93 13.61
CA TYR A 99 4.76 3.70 12.16
C TYR A 99 3.50 4.25 11.49
N ARG A 100 2.37 4.31 12.20
CA ARG A 100 1.18 5.02 11.71
C ARG A 100 1.49 6.49 11.50
N GLN A 101 2.16 7.13 12.46
CA GLN A 101 2.57 8.53 12.35
C GLN A 101 3.53 8.74 11.17
N LEU A 102 4.52 7.86 10.98
CA LEU A 102 5.42 7.90 9.82
C LEU A 102 4.64 7.85 8.49
N LEU A 103 3.72 6.91 8.34
CA LEU A 103 2.91 6.74 7.13
C LEU A 103 1.97 7.93 6.88
N GLN A 104 1.44 8.54 7.94
CA GLN A 104 0.62 9.76 7.84
C GLN A 104 1.45 10.96 7.38
N LEU A 105 2.65 11.14 7.92
CA LEU A 105 3.56 12.22 7.52
C LEU A 105 4.00 12.04 6.06
N GLN A 106 4.34 10.81 5.67
CA GLN A 106 4.67 10.48 4.29
C GLN A 106 3.51 10.78 3.34
N ALA A 107 2.29 10.37 3.69
CA ALA A 107 1.10 10.64 2.88
C ALA A 107 0.85 12.16 2.74
N ARG A 108 0.97 12.91 3.83
CA ARG A 108 0.82 14.38 3.83
C ARG A 108 1.85 15.04 2.91
N TRP A 109 3.11 14.62 3.00
CA TRP A 109 4.18 15.10 2.12
C TRP A 109 3.90 14.76 0.66
N ALA A 110 3.58 13.49 0.36
CA ALA A 110 3.34 13.04 -1.01
C ALA A 110 2.18 13.78 -1.66
N ILE A 111 1.10 14.04 -0.92
CA ILE A 111 -0.05 14.82 -1.40
C ILE A 111 0.34 16.28 -1.66
N ALA A 112 1.04 16.92 -0.73
CA ALA A 112 1.47 18.31 -0.89
C ALA A 112 2.42 18.49 -2.07
N TYR A 113 3.39 17.59 -2.21
CA TYR A 113 4.34 17.62 -3.32
C TYR A 113 3.69 17.30 -4.67
N ALA A 114 2.73 16.37 -4.71
CA ALA A 114 1.92 16.10 -5.90
C ALA A 114 1.11 17.32 -6.33
N GLU A 115 0.46 18.00 -5.37
CA GLU A 115 -0.30 19.23 -5.62
C GLU A 115 0.60 20.34 -6.19
N GLN A 116 1.78 20.54 -5.61
CA GLN A 116 2.75 21.52 -6.10
C GLN A 116 3.24 21.20 -7.51
N ILE A 117 3.72 19.99 -7.76
CA ILE A 117 4.25 19.59 -9.08
C ILE A 117 3.17 19.71 -10.15
N ASN A 118 1.95 19.24 -9.85
CA ASN A 118 0.82 19.35 -10.77
C ASN A 118 0.48 20.80 -11.11
N PHE A 119 0.60 21.71 -10.14
CA PHE A 119 0.43 23.14 -10.37
C PHE A 119 1.58 23.75 -11.20
N GLU A 120 2.82 23.36 -10.92
CA GLU A 120 4.01 23.84 -11.64
C GLU A 120 4.03 23.38 -13.11
N ILE A 121 3.63 22.13 -13.40
CA ILE A 121 3.52 21.67 -14.79
C ILE A 121 2.37 22.37 -15.52
N TRP A 122 1.22 22.56 -14.86
CA TRP A 122 0.12 23.33 -15.43
C TRP A 122 0.54 24.75 -15.78
N LYS A 123 1.24 25.45 -14.86
CA LYS A 123 1.83 26.77 -15.12
C LYS A 123 2.66 26.74 -16.40
N THR A 124 3.57 25.78 -16.50
CA THR A 124 4.54 25.66 -17.59
C THR A 124 3.84 25.42 -18.93
N ILE A 125 2.86 24.50 -18.96
CA ILE A 125 2.04 24.23 -20.14
C ILE A 125 1.23 25.48 -20.54
N THR A 126 0.55 26.13 -19.58
CA THR A 126 -0.27 27.31 -19.85
C THR A 126 0.56 28.47 -20.38
N GLN A 127 1.74 28.70 -19.81
CA GLN A 127 2.66 29.73 -20.28
C GLN A 127 3.15 29.41 -21.70
N ALA A 128 3.57 28.18 -21.98
CA ALA A 128 4.06 27.77 -23.29
C ALA A 128 2.97 27.85 -24.38
N LEU A 129 1.73 27.47 -24.07
CA LEU A 129 0.63 27.42 -25.03
C LEU A 129 -0.03 28.77 -25.28
N TYR A 130 -0.34 29.52 -24.21
CA TYR A 130 -1.24 30.68 -24.33
C TYR A 130 -0.51 32.02 -24.32
N ILE A 131 0.67 32.08 -23.70
CA ILE A 131 1.41 33.33 -23.48
C ILE A 131 2.59 33.42 -24.44
N ASP A 132 3.56 32.52 -24.29
CA ASP A 132 4.81 32.54 -25.06
C ASP A 132 4.60 31.97 -26.48
N ARG A 133 3.59 31.09 -26.66
CA ARG A 133 3.21 30.46 -27.95
C ARG A 133 4.40 29.88 -28.71
N CYS A 134 5.35 29.31 -27.96
CA CYS A 134 6.67 28.94 -28.48
C CYS A 134 6.88 27.42 -28.61
N ASP A 135 5.93 26.59 -28.18
CA ASP A 135 6.07 25.13 -28.14
C ASP A 135 5.14 24.45 -29.15
N THR A 136 5.59 24.40 -30.40
CA THR A 136 4.84 23.80 -31.52
C THR A 136 4.67 22.29 -31.39
N GLN A 137 5.59 21.61 -30.70
CA GLN A 137 5.49 20.17 -30.44
C GLN A 137 4.36 19.87 -29.45
N LEU A 138 4.28 20.64 -28.37
CA LEU A 138 3.18 20.54 -27.41
C LEU A 138 1.83 20.84 -28.07
N GLU A 139 1.74 21.90 -28.88
CA GLU A 139 0.52 22.24 -29.61
C GLU A 139 0.08 21.11 -30.55
N THR A 140 1.01 20.59 -31.36
CA THR A 140 0.74 19.49 -32.29
C THR A 140 0.24 18.25 -31.54
N HIS A 141 0.91 17.87 -30.45
CA HIS A 141 0.50 16.75 -29.63
C HIS A 141 -0.91 16.95 -29.07
N ILE A 142 -1.25 18.13 -28.54
CA ILE A 142 -2.59 18.40 -28.00
C ILE A 142 -3.66 18.32 -29.10
N CYS A 143 -3.39 18.89 -30.27
CA CYS A 143 -4.33 18.89 -31.39
C CYS A 143 -4.62 17.48 -31.94
N GLN A 144 -3.76 16.50 -31.71
CA GLN A 144 -4.03 15.09 -32.06
C GLN A 144 -5.12 14.46 -31.18
N TYR A 145 -5.25 14.89 -29.92
CA TYR A 145 -6.15 14.27 -28.95
C TYR A 145 -7.40 15.09 -28.62
N VAL A 146 -7.36 16.40 -28.84
CA VAL A 146 -8.44 17.32 -28.46
C VAL A 146 -8.99 18.02 -29.71
N PRO A 147 -10.24 17.72 -30.13
CA PRO A 147 -10.88 18.43 -31.23
C PRO A 147 -10.98 19.93 -30.95
N ASP A 148 -10.80 20.73 -32.00
CA ASP A 148 -10.84 22.20 -31.96
C ASP A 148 -9.83 22.85 -30.99
N ALA A 149 -8.81 22.11 -30.54
CA ALA A 149 -7.81 22.62 -29.62
C ALA A 149 -7.07 23.83 -30.20
N GLN A 150 -6.70 23.79 -31.47
CA GLN A 150 -6.01 24.89 -32.15
C GLN A 150 -6.83 26.19 -32.07
N THR A 151 -8.12 26.13 -32.42
CA THR A 151 -9.03 27.27 -32.32
C THR A 151 -9.14 27.79 -30.88
N LYS A 152 -9.26 26.89 -29.90
CA LYS A 152 -9.36 27.24 -28.48
C LYS A 152 -8.06 27.83 -27.91
N ILE A 153 -6.91 27.40 -28.40
CA ILE A 153 -5.60 27.91 -28.02
C ILE A 153 -5.41 29.33 -28.56
N VAL A 154 -5.65 29.53 -29.85
CA VAL A 154 -5.44 30.81 -30.54
C VAL A 154 -6.38 31.91 -30.01
N THR A 155 -7.64 31.57 -29.77
CA THR A 155 -8.68 32.51 -29.30
C THR A 155 -8.60 32.83 -27.81
N CYS A 156 -7.79 32.09 -27.05
CA CYS A 156 -7.65 32.31 -25.61
C CYS A 156 -6.66 33.44 -25.32
N THR A 157 -7.13 34.47 -24.63
CA THR A 157 -6.32 35.60 -24.14
C THR A 157 -6.03 35.42 -22.65
N VAL A 158 -4.82 34.96 -22.30
CA VAL A 158 -4.37 34.81 -20.91
C VAL A 158 -3.45 35.97 -20.56
N GLY A 159 -3.96 37.20 -20.64
CA GLY A 159 -3.23 38.43 -20.31
C GLY A 159 -1.83 38.52 -20.91
N ASN A 160 -0.95 39.32 -20.30
CA ASN A 160 0.48 39.26 -20.58
C ASN A 160 1.21 38.39 -19.52
N ARG A 161 2.46 38.02 -19.81
CA ARG A 161 3.27 37.16 -18.92
C ARG A 161 3.34 37.67 -17.48
N HIS A 162 3.50 38.98 -17.30
CA HIS A 162 3.60 39.58 -15.97
C HIS A 162 2.28 39.44 -15.18
N GLN A 163 1.13 39.68 -15.81
CA GLN A 163 -0.18 39.50 -15.20
C GLN A 163 -0.42 38.04 -14.79
N PHE A 164 -0.04 37.09 -15.65
CA PHE A 164 -0.14 35.67 -15.33
C PHE A 164 0.76 35.28 -14.16
N ASP A 165 2.02 35.69 -14.17
CA ASP A 165 2.96 35.42 -13.08
C ASP A 165 2.48 36.01 -11.74
N MET A 166 1.91 37.21 -11.74
CA MET A 166 1.33 37.83 -10.54
C MET A 166 0.10 37.09 -10.04
N MET A 167 -0.76 36.59 -10.94
CA MET A 167 -1.97 35.84 -10.57
C MET A 167 -1.63 34.53 -9.86
N ILE A 168 -0.60 33.81 -10.33
CA ILE A 168 -0.24 32.49 -9.80
C ILE A 168 0.74 32.56 -8.63
N LEU A 169 1.40 33.69 -8.40
CA LEU A 169 2.48 33.82 -7.40
C LEU A 169 2.01 33.44 -6.00
N GLY A 170 0.81 33.92 -5.61
CA GLY A 170 0.25 33.64 -4.29
C GLY A 170 -0.02 32.15 -4.06
N GLU A 171 -0.61 31.49 -5.06
CA GLU A 171 -0.93 30.06 -4.96
C GLU A 171 0.32 29.19 -5.01
N LEU A 172 1.28 29.51 -5.88
CA LEU A 172 2.57 28.83 -5.93
C LEU A 172 3.33 28.99 -4.61
N GLY A 173 3.29 30.18 -4.00
CA GLY A 173 3.87 30.43 -2.68
C GLY A 173 3.20 29.60 -1.58
N ARG A 174 1.87 29.55 -1.57
CA ARG A 174 1.07 28.72 -0.64
C ARG A 174 1.44 27.23 -0.76
N LEU A 175 1.51 26.70 -1.98
CA LEU A 175 1.84 25.31 -2.25
C LEU A 175 3.28 24.98 -1.83
N ARG A 176 4.25 25.85 -2.17
CA ARG A 176 5.65 25.68 -1.76
C ARG A 176 5.84 25.66 -0.26
N ASN A 177 5.18 26.56 0.46
CA ASN A 177 5.22 26.58 1.92
C ASN A 177 4.61 25.30 2.50
N LYS A 178 3.44 24.87 2.00
CA LYS A 178 2.79 23.63 2.44
C LYS A 178 3.67 22.39 2.20
N THR A 179 4.33 22.30 1.05
CA THR A 179 5.28 21.21 0.75
C THR A 179 6.49 21.27 1.66
N ARG A 180 7.05 22.46 1.88
CA ARG A 180 8.20 22.67 2.76
C ARG A 180 7.88 22.22 4.18
N ASP A 181 6.78 22.69 4.76
CA ASP A 181 6.37 22.30 6.12
C ASP A 181 6.18 20.79 6.25
N ALA A 182 5.59 20.15 5.23
CA ALA A 182 5.41 18.70 5.21
C ALA A 182 6.75 17.93 5.05
N SER A 183 7.66 18.46 4.24
CA SER A 183 9.00 17.90 4.04
C SER A 183 9.85 18.04 5.30
N ASP A 184 9.83 19.20 5.95
CA ASP A 184 10.55 19.47 7.20
C ASP A 184 10.05 18.56 8.33
N ALA A 185 8.73 18.38 8.46
CA ALA A 185 8.14 17.46 9.43
C ALA A 185 8.55 16.00 9.19
N LEU A 186 8.49 15.52 7.94
CA LEU A 186 8.88 14.16 7.57
C LEU A 186 10.39 13.94 7.76
N HIS A 187 11.21 14.90 7.35
CA HIS A 187 12.66 14.85 7.49
C HIS A 187 13.08 14.82 8.97
N THR A 188 12.48 15.69 9.80
CA THR A 188 12.74 15.73 11.24
C THR A 188 12.34 14.42 11.91
N PHE A 189 11.19 13.86 11.54
CA PHE A 189 10.74 12.57 12.07
C PHE A 189 11.70 11.43 11.68
N LYS A 190 12.13 11.39 10.41
CA LYS A 190 13.05 10.36 9.92
C LYS A 190 14.45 10.43 10.50
N SER A 191 14.92 11.66 10.75
CA SER A 191 16.25 11.93 11.31
C SER A 191 16.28 11.76 12.83
N SER A 192 15.13 11.53 13.46
CA SER A 192 15.04 11.31 14.90
C SER A 192 15.77 10.02 15.30
N PRO A 193 16.59 10.03 16.36
CA PRO A 193 17.22 8.81 16.90
C PRO A 193 16.18 7.77 17.37
N VAL A 194 14.95 8.21 17.63
CA VAL A 194 13.82 7.33 17.97
C VAL A 194 13.52 6.35 16.84
N LEU A 195 13.72 6.76 15.57
CA LEU A 195 13.44 5.90 14.43
C LEU A 195 14.30 4.65 14.44
N TRP A 196 15.60 4.78 14.74
CA TRP A 196 16.50 3.64 14.82
C TRP A 196 16.11 2.67 15.95
N THR A 197 15.78 3.21 17.12
CA THR A 197 15.33 2.42 18.27
C THR A 197 14.03 1.67 17.97
N GLN A 198 13.05 2.33 17.35
CA GLN A 198 11.78 1.69 16.97
C GLN A 198 11.95 0.71 15.82
N HIS A 199 12.89 0.96 14.90
CA HIS A 199 13.23 0.02 13.85
C HIS A 199 13.87 -1.26 14.41
N GLY A 200 14.82 -1.15 15.34
CA GLY A 200 15.37 -2.31 16.04
C GLY A 200 14.29 -3.13 16.77
N LYS A 201 13.35 -2.46 17.45
CA LYS A 201 12.19 -3.12 18.08
C LYS A 201 11.30 -3.83 17.06
N LEU A 202 11.10 -3.26 15.88
CA LEU A 202 10.33 -3.89 14.80
C LEU A 202 11.02 -5.17 14.32
N VAL A 203 12.33 -5.12 14.05
CA VAL A 203 13.10 -6.30 13.61
C VAL A 203 13.04 -7.41 14.65
N ALA A 204 13.28 -7.09 15.93
CA ALA A 204 13.17 -8.06 17.02
C ALA A 204 11.74 -8.63 17.14
N SER A 205 10.72 -7.81 16.91
CA SER A 205 9.31 -8.25 16.92
C SER A 205 9.00 -9.18 15.75
N ILE A 206 9.55 -8.92 14.56
CA ILE A 206 9.43 -9.78 13.38
C ILE A 206 10.05 -11.15 13.69
N GLU A 207 11.29 -11.18 14.17
CA GLU A 207 11.99 -12.43 14.52
C GLU A 207 11.21 -13.23 15.58
N HIS A 208 10.69 -12.56 16.60
CA HIS A 208 9.88 -13.22 17.63
C HIS A 208 8.57 -13.78 17.06
N CYS A 209 7.88 -13.02 16.19
CA CYS A 209 6.66 -13.50 15.52
C CYS A 209 6.95 -14.69 14.60
N GLU A 210 8.05 -14.69 13.86
CA GLU A 210 8.46 -15.80 13.00
C GLU A 210 8.75 -17.06 13.81
N LYS A 211 9.47 -16.95 14.93
CA LYS A 211 9.70 -18.08 15.85
C LYS A 211 8.39 -18.64 16.39
N LYS A 212 7.47 -17.78 16.84
CA LYS A 212 6.13 -18.19 17.31
C LYS A 212 5.31 -18.87 16.22
N LEU A 213 5.35 -18.36 14.98
CA LEU A 213 4.67 -18.98 13.85
C LEU A 213 5.27 -20.35 13.50
N ALA A 214 6.59 -20.50 13.58
CA ALA A 214 7.25 -21.79 13.40
C ALA A 214 6.83 -22.81 14.48
N GLU A 215 6.79 -22.40 15.75
CA GLU A 215 6.29 -23.22 16.87
C GLU A 215 4.84 -23.66 16.64
N ILE A 216 3.95 -22.74 16.24
CA ILE A 216 2.54 -23.04 15.97
C ILE A 216 2.41 -24.01 14.80
N ARG A 217 3.16 -23.80 13.71
CA ARG A 217 3.18 -24.71 12.55
C ARG A 217 3.64 -26.11 12.97
N GLN A 218 4.71 -26.21 13.76
CA GLN A 218 5.20 -27.49 14.26
C GLN A 218 4.15 -28.20 15.14
N ARG A 219 3.54 -27.49 16.10
CA ARG A 219 2.47 -28.04 16.95
C ARG A 219 1.26 -28.50 16.11
N SER A 220 0.87 -27.72 15.11
CA SER A 220 -0.24 -28.08 14.22
C SER A 220 0.08 -29.33 13.38
N ALA A 221 1.33 -29.50 12.94
CA ALA A 221 1.78 -30.66 12.19
C ALA A 221 1.82 -31.92 13.07
N VAL A 222 2.25 -31.79 14.32
CA VAL A 222 2.20 -32.88 15.32
C VAL A 222 0.75 -33.30 15.56
N ARG A 223 -0.15 -32.37 15.85
CA ARG A 223 -1.59 -32.68 16.05
C ARG A 223 -2.22 -33.36 14.83
N LYS A 224 -1.89 -32.90 13.62
CA LYS A 224 -2.36 -33.54 12.38
C LYS A 224 -1.84 -34.97 12.23
N ARG A 225 -0.57 -35.23 12.58
CA ARG A 225 0.01 -36.57 12.57
C ARG A 225 -0.62 -37.46 13.64
N GLU A 226 -0.82 -36.96 14.85
CA GLU A 226 -1.50 -37.69 15.93
C GLU A 226 -2.94 -38.03 15.56
N GLN A 227 -3.67 -37.09 14.98
CA GLN A 227 -5.04 -37.33 14.50
C GLN A 227 -5.05 -38.38 13.39
N GLN A 228 -4.16 -38.28 12.42
CA GLN A 228 -4.06 -39.29 11.35
C GLN A 228 -3.69 -40.66 11.90
N ALA A 229 -2.79 -40.74 12.88
CA ALA A 229 -2.43 -41.98 13.53
C ALA A 229 -3.61 -42.59 14.30
N ARG A 230 -4.41 -41.77 15.01
CA ARG A 230 -5.63 -42.21 15.68
C ARG A 230 -6.67 -42.74 14.70
N VAL A 231 -6.90 -42.03 13.59
CA VAL A 231 -7.82 -42.47 12.53
C VAL A 231 -7.35 -43.78 11.90
N ASN A 232 -6.05 -43.92 11.61
CA ASN A 232 -5.49 -45.14 11.06
C ASN A 232 -5.61 -46.32 12.05
N ALA A 233 -5.34 -46.08 13.34
CA ALA A 233 -5.50 -47.09 14.39
C ALA A 233 -6.97 -47.54 14.54
N ALA A 234 -7.92 -46.60 14.48
CA ALA A 234 -9.34 -46.90 14.47
C ALA A 234 -9.76 -47.71 13.22
N CYS A 235 -9.22 -47.37 12.05
CA CYS A 235 -9.45 -48.12 10.80
C CYS A 235 -8.93 -49.56 10.90
N VAL A 236 -7.73 -49.77 11.45
CA VAL A 236 -7.15 -51.11 11.67
C VAL A 236 -7.97 -51.91 12.69
N ARG A 237 -8.38 -51.29 13.80
CA ARG A 237 -9.25 -51.92 14.81
C ARG A 237 -10.59 -52.33 14.20
N ASN A 238 -11.21 -51.45 13.40
CA ASN A 238 -12.46 -51.73 12.72
C ASN A 238 -12.29 -52.82 11.64
N GLY A 239 -11.20 -52.81 10.89
CA GLY A 239 -10.89 -53.88 9.93
C GLY A 239 -10.72 -55.25 10.59
N ALA A 240 -10.08 -55.31 11.76
CA ALA A 240 -9.96 -56.54 12.55
C ALA A 240 -11.33 -57.02 13.11
N ASN A 241 -12.19 -56.11 13.53
CA ASN A 241 -13.54 -56.42 13.99
C ASN A 241 -14.51 -56.79 12.84
N LEU A 242 -14.32 -56.24 11.63
CA LEU A 242 -15.12 -56.56 10.45
C LEU A 242 -15.01 -58.05 10.08
N HIS A 243 -13.83 -58.64 10.24
CA HIS A 243 -13.62 -60.08 10.02
C HIS A 243 -14.32 -60.95 11.09
N ARG A 244 -14.50 -60.45 12.32
CA ARG A 244 -15.31 -61.12 13.34
C ARG A 244 -16.81 -61.04 13.04
N GLN A 245 -17.28 -59.94 12.44
CA GLN A 245 -18.70 -59.77 12.08
C GLN A 245 -19.08 -60.50 10.80
N MET A 246 -18.17 -60.59 9.81
CA MET A 246 -18.44 -61.28 8.54
C MET A 246 -18.24 -62.80 8.60
N GLY A 247 -17.66 -63.33 9.69
CA GLY A 247 -17.46 -64.77 9.92
C GLY A 247 -18.62 -65.50 10.62
N MET A 248 -19.68 -64.80 11.04
CA MET A 248 -20.89 -65.37 11.64
C MET A 248 -22.14 -64.90 10.88
N GLY A 249 -22.08 -64.88 9.55
CA GLY A 249 -23.21 -64.66 8.66
C GLY A 249 -24.15 -65.87 8.57
N GLY A 250 -24.58 -66.39 9.72
CA GLY A 250 -25.43 -67.57 9.81
C GLY A 250 -26.09 -67.69 11.17
N MET A 251 -27.28 -67.10 11.30
CA MET A 251 -28.31 -67.38 12.31
C MET A 251 -27.84 -67.82 13.72
N THR A 252 -27.70 -66.86 14.62
CA THR A 252 -28.04 -67.09 16.03
C THR A 252 -28.94 -65.95 16.50
N PRO A 253 -30.17 -66.21 16.97
CA PRO A 253 -31.00 -65.17 17.57
C PRO A 253 -30.28 -64.68 18.84
N ASN A 254 -29.88 -63.41 18.84
CA ASN A 254 -29.20 -62.83 19.98
C ASN A 254 -30.21 -62.66 21.13
N LEU A 255 -29.83 -63.11 22.32
CA LEU A 255 -30.57 -62.88 23.55
C LEU A 255 -30.47 -61.40 23.94
N PRO A 256 -31.51 -60.79 24.54
CA PRO A 256 -31.64 -59.32 24.75
C PRO A 256 -30.41 -58.64 25.37
N HIS A 257 -29.71 -59.31 26.29
CA HIS A 257 -28.50 -58.79 26.94
C HIS A 257 -27.32 -58.49 25.98
N VAL A 258 -27.24 -59.15 24.82
CA VAL A 258 -26.18 -58.90 23.83
C VAL A 258 -26.49 -57.64 23.01
N GLU A 259 -27.76 -57.31 22.83
CA GLU A 259 -28.18 -56.08 22.14
C GLU A 259 -27.89 -54.85 23.01
N GLU A 260 -28.07 -54.96 24.33
CA GLU A 260 -27.68 -53.92 25.29
C GLU A 260 -26.17 -53.70 25.30
N GLU A 261 -25.34 -54.75 25.32
CA GLU A 261 -23.87 -54.61 25.25
C GLU A 261 -23.39 -53.99 23.93
N VAL A 262 -24.05 -54.29 22.81
CA VAL A 262 -23.74 -53.67 21.51
C VAL A 262 -24.16 -52.20 21.49
N VAL A 263 -25.32 -51.86 22.08
CA VAL A 263 -25.78 -50.47 22.22
C VAL A 263 -24.83 -49.69 23.14
N ASP A 264 -24.38 -50.28 24.24
CA ASP A 264 -23.40 -49.69 25.16
C ASP A 264 -22.04 -49.50 24.48
N TRP A 265 -21.57 -50.49 23.72
CA TRP A 265 -20.35 -50.36 22.93
C TRP A 265 -20.45 -49.26 21.86
N VAL A 266 -21.59 -49.15 21.17
CA VAL A 266 -21.84 -48.08 20.18
C VAL A 266 -21.92 -46.72 20.85
N ASN A 267 -22.54 -46.62 22.04
CA ASN A 267 -22.60 -45.38 22.81
C ASN A 267 -21.23 -44.98 23.36
N ASP A 268 -20.44 -45.93 23.84
CA ASP A 268 -19.08 -45.69 24.31
C ASP A 268 -18.15 -45.28 23.16
N ALA A 269 -18.23 -45.95 22.00
CA ALA A 269 -17.47 -45.57 20.81
C ALA A 269 -17.91 -44.20 20.26
N LYS A 270 -19.21 -43.88 20.32
CA LYS A 270 -19.72 -42.54 19.97
C LYS A 270 -19.17 -41.48 20.93
N ASN A 271 -19.15 -41.76 22.23
CA ASN A 271 -18.62 -40.85 23.24
C ASN A 271 -17.09 -40.69 23.15
N GLU A 272 -16.36 -41.73 22.78
CA GLU A 272 -14.89 -41.72 22.71
C GLU A 272 -14.36 -41.04 21.43
N TYR A 273 -15.04 -41.22 20.28
CA TYR A 273 -14.54 -40.76 18.98
C TYR A 273 -15.34 -39.63 18.34
N PHE A 274 -16.58 -39.38 18.78
CA PHE A 274 -17.48 -38.40 18.16
C PHE A 274 -18.04 -37.35 19.14
N ASN A 275 -17.59 -37.32 20.40
CA ASN A 275 -17.89 -36.19 21.29
C ASN A 275 -17.08 -34.96 20.87
N PHE A 276 -17.74 -34.05 20.14
CA PHE A 276 -17.23 -32.72 19.80
C PHE A 276 -17.50 -31.70 20.93
N GLN A 277 -17.38 -32.08 22.20
CA GLN A 277 -17.64 -31.17 23.32
C GLN A 277 -16.46 -30.27 23.72
N ASP A 278 -15.27 -30.48 23.18
CA ASP A 278 -14.10 -29.60 23.43
C ASP A 278 -14.06 -28.34 22.53
N ALA A 279 -15.11 -28.09 21.71
CA ALA A 279 -15.19 -26.88 20.90
C ALA A 279 -15.87 -25.68 21.61
N ASP A 280 -16.64 -25.91 22.68
CA ASP A 280 -17.44 -24.85 23.32
C ASP A 280 -16.85 -24.29 24.63
N ASN A 281 -15.78 -24.88 25.17
CA ASN A 281 -15.14 -24.40 26.42
C ASN A 281 -14.03 -23.34 26.22
N TYR A 282 -13.92 -22.72 25.04
CA TYR A 282 -12.99 -21.59 24.80
C TYR A 282 -13.67 -20.29 24.35
N PHE A 283 -15.00 -20.18 24.53
CA PHE A 283 -15.76 -18.94 24.34
C PHE A 283 -16.56 -18.51 25.59
N SER A 284 -16.16 -18.89 26.80
CA SER A 284 -16.56 -18.16 28.01
C SER A 284 -15.53 -17.07 28.29
N PHE A 285 -15.72 -15.91 27.67
CA PHE A 285 -15.21 -14.67 28.24
C PHE A 285 -15.89 -14.50 29.60
N SER A 286 -15.10 -14.52 30.66
CA SER A 286 -15.49 -13.99 31.95
C SER A 286 -15.70 -12.48 31.76
N ASP A 287 -16.94 -12.08 31.54
CA ASP A 287 -17.40 -10.77 32.00
C ASP A 287 -17.40 -10.86 33.52
N ASP A 288 -16.44 -10.21 34.17
CA ASP A 288 -16.64 -9.59 35.47
C ASP A 288 -15.51 -8.62 35.78
N SER A 289 -15.92 -7.36 36.06
CA SER A 289 -15.20 -6.20 36.63
C SER A 289 -14.51 -5.23 35.66
#